data_AF-A0A9Q0B4P7-F1
#
_entry.id   AF-A0A9Q0B4P7-F1
#
_cell.length_a   1.000
_cell.length_b   1.000
_cell.length_c   1.000
_cell.angle_alpha   90.00
_cell.angle_beta   90.00
_cell.angle_gamma   90.00
#
_symmetry.space_group_name_H-M   'P 1'
#
loop_
_entity.id
_entity.type
_entity.pdbx_description
1 polymer ?
#
loop_
_entity_poly.entity_id
_entity_poly.type
_entity_poly.pdbx_seq_one_letter_code
_entity_poly.pdbx_strand_id
1 'polypeptide(L)'
;MGRWLTPQIQECMLNQPATIQHFTKDEVRQLLEVAAELNFDTAKAEKSDGLNADGGNLQPVNNMREALVKLVSSKRTVQALLSLFYQLSQDANSPDNQLYFFPYYTDLDRLSEWRCYVKEGRIVAISQSRFYQPNHGGITDEMLGRLATQARHLWSRIAPDLNFKSCILDVYAEVLDSEFEVKLIEINPWGAHSGSGSLLFHWLDDADILDPRQPDGATVIRLVECGEAKALTRDEAFQIGRGGIIEDELRCLRERGLEWVLEDDRHAEFMGLPVPDGQSGLTTRKDGLEIFRKGLDGDVMGVKPRNHPRFLKLKRAYEANR
;
A
#
# COMPACT_ATOMS: atom_id res chain seq x y z
N MET A 1 -5.84 13.00 -4.63
CA MET A 1 -4.96 14.02 -4.03
C MET A 1 -5.64 15.38 -3.86
N GLY A 2 -6.52 15.84 -4.77
CA GLY A 2 -6.86 17.27 -4.81
C GLY A 2 -7.65 17.89 -3.68
N ARG A 3 -8.73 17.26 -3.21
CA ARG A 3 -9.54 17.90 -2.16
C ARG A 3 -8.83 18.10 -0.83
N TRP A 4 -7.78 17.33 -0.57
CA TRP A 4 -7.08 17.33 0.72
C TRP A 4 -5.75 18.09 0.67
N LEU A 5 -5.33 18.63 -0.47
CA LEU A 5 -4.01 19.27 -0.58
C LEU A 5 -4.01 20.73 -0.11
N THR A 6 -4.36 20.96 1.16
CA THR A 6 -4.34 22.28 1.80
C THR A 6 -2.92 22.85 1.88
N PRO A 7 -2.75 24.18 2.06
CA PRO A 7 -1.43 24.76 2.30
C PRO A 7 -0.69 24.11 3.46
N GLN A 8 -1.41 23.77 4.55
CA GLN A 8 -0.81 23.12 5.71
C GLN A 8 -0.28 21.72 5.38
N ILE A 9 -0.99 20.96 4.54
CA ILE A 9 -0.52 19.65 4.08
C ILE A 9 0.68 19.81 3.16
N GLN A 10 0.68 20.79 2.26
CA GLN A 10 1.81 21.09 1.37
C GLN A 10 3.09 21.45 2.14
N GLU A 11 2.99 22.24 3.21
CA GLU A 11 4.14 22.54 4.11
C GLU A 11 4.75 21.29 4.76
N CYS A 12 3.96 20.25 4.93
CA CYS A 12 4.40 18.99 5.49
C CYS A 12 4.97 18.01 4.46
N MET A 13 4.80 18.28 3.16
CA MET A 13 5.28 17.39 2.10
C MET A 13 6.79 17.45 1.93
N LEU A 14 7.38 16.33 1.50
CA LEU A 14 8.78 16.24 1.09
C LEU A 14 9.06 17.21 -0.06
N ASN A 15 8.16 17.22 -1.05
CA ASN A 15 8.16 18.18 -2.13
C ASN A 15 6.75 18.75 -2.29
N GLN A 16 6.67 20.08 -2.35
CA GLN A 16 5.43 20.75 -2.74
C GLN A 16 5.20 20.58 -4.25
N PRO A 17 3.94 20.53 -4.71
CA PRO A 17 3.68 20.58 -6.14
C PRO A 17 4.25 21.88 -6.72
N ALA A 18 5.09 21.77 -7.74
CA ALA A 18 5.59 22.93 -8.49
C ALA A 18 4.49 23.54 -9.37
N THR A 19 3.65 22.66 -9.95
CA THR A 19 2.55 23.07 -10.83
C THR A 19 1.37 22.12 -10.65
N ILE A 20 0.16 22.67 -10.72
CA ILE A 20 -1.10 21.93 -10.76
C ILE A 20 -1.78 22.26 -12.08
N GLN A 21 -2.10 21.25 -12.88
CA GLN A 21 -2.83 21.39 -14.13
C GLN A 21 -4.23 20.83 -13.97
N HIS A 22 -5.23 21.57 -14.47
CA HIS A 22 -6.62 21.12 -14.46
C HIS A 22 -6.97 20.55 -15.82
N PHE A 23 -7.54 19.35 -15.84
CA PHE A 23 -8.02 18.73 -17.06
C PHE A 23 -9.50 19.02 -17.29
N THR A 24 -9.80 19.50 -18.49
CA THR A 24 -11.14 19.46 -19.06
C THR A 24 -11.53 18.03 -19.40
N LYS A 25 -12.84 17.78 -19.52
CA LYS A 25 -13.36 16.47 -19.94
C LYS A 25 -12.81 16.04 -21.31
N ASP A 26 -12.67 16.98 -22.24
CA ASP A 26 -12.13 16.71 -23.56
C ASP A 26 -10.65 16.36 -23.54
N GLU A 27 -9.84 16.99 -22.69
CA GLU A 27 -8.44 16.61 -22.52
C GLU A 27 -8.29 15.21 -21.92
N VAL A 28 -9.09 14.86 -20.91
CA VAL A 28 -9.10 13.48 -20.37
C VAL A 28 -9.48 12.47 -21.45
N ARG A 29 -10.49 12.79 -22.28
CA ARG A 29 -10.89 11.95 -23.42
C ARG A 29 -9.74 11.74 -24.41
N GLN A 30 -9.06 12.81 -24.82
CA GLN A 30 -7.93 12.73 -25.74
C GLN A 30 -6.78 11.89 -25.17
N LEU A 31 -6.48 12.02 -23.87
CA LEU A 31 -5.47 11.17 -23.21
C LEU A 31 -5.86 9.68 -23.22
N LEU A 32 -7.14 9.38 -23.03
CA LEU A 32 -7.66 8.02 -23.08
C LEU A 32 -7.63 7.45 -24.50
N GLU A 33 -7.91 8.26 -25.53
CA GLU A 33 -7.78 7.88 -26.94
C GLU A 33 -6.32 7.50 -27.26
N VAL A 34 -5.35 8.33 -26.85
CA VAL A 34 -3.91 8.02 -26.99
C VAL A 34 -3.53 6.75 -26.23
N ALA A 35 -4.02 6.59 -25.00
CA ALA A 35 -3.77 5.38 -24.21
C ALA A 35 -4.33 4.11 -24.88
N ALA A 36 -5.49 4.20 -25.53
CA ALA A 36 -6.09 3.09 -26.26
C ALA A 36 -5.28 2.72 -27.51
N GLU A 37 -4.81 3.70 -28.26
CA GLU A 37 -3.93 3.49 -29.42
C GLU A 37 -2.62 2.81 -29.03
N LEU A 38 -1.99 3.24 -27.92
CA LEU A 38 -0.77 2.63 -27.41
C LEU A 38 -1.01 1.22 -26.86
N ASN A 39 -2.11 0.99 -26.13
CA ASN A 39 -2.44 -0.32 -25.58
C ASN A 39 -2.83 -1.35 -26.67
N PHE A 40 -3.37 -0.89 -27.80
CA PHE A 40 -3.58 -1.76 -28.95
C PHE A 40 -2.25 -2.35 -29.46
N ASP A 41 -1.13 -1.64 -29.26
CA ASP A 41 0.21 -2.12 -29.57
C ASP A 41 0.85 -2.88 -28.39
N THR A 42 0.43 -2.66 -27.14
CA THR A 42 0.98 -3.40 -25.98
C THR A 42 0.58 -4.87 -25.94
N ALA A 43 -0.48 -5.31 -26.63
CA ALA A 43 -0.73 -6.75 -26.85
C ALA A 43 0.45 -7.43 -27.60
N LYS A 44 1.29 -6.67 -28.32
CA LYS A 44 2.60 -7.14 -28.83
C LYS A 44 3.72 -6.97 -27.80
N ALA A 45 3.61 -6.00 -26.89
CA ALA A 45 4.57 -5.73 -25.82
C ALA A 45 4.38 -6.58 -24.54
N GLU A 46 3.28 -7.31 -24.36
CA GLU A 46 3.11 -8.27 -23.25
C GLU A 46 4.14 -9.43 -23.33
N LYS A 47 4.77 -9.67 -24.49
CA LYS A 47 5.98 -10.51 -24.57
C LYS A 47 7.24 -9.87 -23.92
N SER A 48 7.14 -8.65 -23.41
CA SER A 48 8.19 -7.90 -22.71
C SER A 48 7.77 -7.46 -21.30
N ASP A 49 6.82 -8.18 -20.69
CA ASP A 49 6.11 -7.97 -19.40
C ASP A 49 6.94 -7.64 -18.12
N GLY A 50 8.25 -7.42 -18.22
CA GLY A 50 9.08 -6.86 -17.14
C GLY A 50 9.15 -5.32 -17.11
N LEU A 51 8.68 -4.64 -18.15
CA LEU A 51 8.79 -3.20 -18.28
C LEU A 51 7.53 -2.49 -17.77
N ASN A 52 7.51 -2.16 -16.47
CA ASN A 52 7.14 -0.77 -16.16
C ASN A 52 7.93 0.12 -17.13
N ALA A 53 7.37 1.18 -17.70
CA ALA A 53 8.05 2.00 -18.72
C ALA A 53 9.50 2.39 -18.36
N ASP A 54 9.83 2.38 -17.05
CA ASP A 54 11.15 2.70 -16.53
C ASP A 54 11.88 1.52 -15.86
N GLY A 55 11.37 0.28 -15.88
CA GLY A 55 12.00 -0.85 -15.18
C GLY A 55 12.13 -0.66 -13.65
N GLY A 56 11.34 0.24 -13.06
CA GLY A 56 11.48 0.63 -11.65
C GLY A 56 12.59 1.65 -11.40
N ASN A 57 13.30 2.08 -12.44
CA ASN A 57 14.16 3.26 -12.37
C ASN A 57 13.28 4.49 -12.41
N LEU A 58 12.89 4.99 -11.24
CA LEU A 58 12.28 6.31 -11.09
C LEU A 58 13.25 7.36 -11.67
N GLN A 59 13.16 7.63 -12.96
CA GLN A 59 13.93 8.69 -13.62
C GLN A 59 13.07 9.95 -13.66
N PRO A 60 13.69 11.14 -13.51
CA PRO A 60 12.98 12.39 -13.70
C PRO A 60 12.35 12.44 -15.09
N VAL A 61 11.23 13.12 -15.15
CA VAL A 61 10.54 13.44 -16.40
C VAL A 61 10.98 14.85 -16.79
N ASN A 62 11.62 14.99 -17.95
CA ASN A 62 12.27 16.25 -18.33
C ASN A 62 11.42 17.11 -19.28
N ASN A 63 10.35 16.53 -19.83
CA ASN A 63 9.44 17.23 -20.73
C ASN A 63 8.02 16.66 -20.67
N MET A 64 7.07 17.43 -21.19
CA MET A 64 5.65 17.05 -21.18
C MET A 64 5.38 15.78 -21.97
N ARG A 65 6.11 15.53 -23.07
CA ARG A 65 5.93 14.32 -23.87
C ARG A 65 6.24 13.06 -23.05
N GLU A 66 7.36 13.05 -22.32
CA GLU A 66 7.70 11.97 -21.39
C GLU A 66 6.66 11.81 -20.29
N ALA A 67 6.16 12.92 -19.72
CA ALA A 67 5.12 12.90 -18.70
C ALA A 67 3.86 12.20 -19.22
N LEU A 68 3.39 12.63 -20.40
CA LEU A 68 2.21 12.08 -21.05
C LEU A 68 2.39 10.60 -21.36
N VAL A 69 3.53 10.20 -21.92
CA VAL A 69 3.84 8.79 -22.19
C VAL A 69 3.76 7.96 -20.91
N LYS A 70 4.41 8.38 -19.82
CA LYS A 70 4.34 7.67 -18.53
C LYS A 70 2.92 7.61 -17.96
N LEU A 71 2.14 8.68 -18.10
CA LEU A 71 0.75 8.73 -17.65
C LEU A 71 -0.11 7.70 -18.42
N VAL A 72 -0.04 7.67 -19.75
CA VAL A 72 -0.89 6.80 -20.56
C VAL A 72 -0.41 5.35 -20.61
N SER A 73 0.88 5.08 -20.34
CA SER A 73 1.42 3.72 -20.24
C SER A 73 1.19 3.07 -18.87
N SER A 74 0.82 3.86 -17.85
CA SER A 74 0.58 3.36 -16.50
C SER A 74 -0.86 2.86 -16.35
N LYS A 75 -1.04 1.56 -16.09
CA LYS A 75 -2.36 0.97 -15.80
C LYS A 75 -3.12 1.70 -14.69
N ARG A 76 -2.41 2.09 -13.61
CA ARG A 76 -3.02 2.82 -12.48
C ARG A 76 -3.50 4.20 -12.92
N THR A 77 -2.69 4.90 -13.70
CA THR A 77 -3.04 6.24 -14.18
C THR A 77 -4.19 6.18 -15.18
N VAL A 78 -4.19 5.22 -16.11
CA VAL A 78 -5.31 5.02 -17.06
C VAL A 78 -6.62 4.72 -16.33
N GLN A 79 -6.58 3.88 -15.29
CA GLN A 79 -7.76 3.62 -14.45
C GLN A 79 -8.24 4.89 -13.72
N ALA A 80 -7.32 5.73 -13.24
CA ALA A 80 -7.64 7.02 -12.65
C ALA A 80 -8.27 7.98 -13.68
N LEU A 81 -7.74 8.05 -14.91
CA LEU A 81 -8.29 8.86 -16.00
C LEU A 81 -9.70 8.40 -16.41
N LEU A 82 -9.95 7.09 -16.50
CA LEU A 82 -11.28 6.53 -16.78
C LEU A 82 -12.28 6.91 -15.68
N SER A 83 -11.87 6.80 -14.42
CA SER A 83 -12.69 7.18 -13.27
C SER A 83 -13.01 8.68 -13.30
N LEU A 84 -12.01 9.51 -13.60
CA LEU A 84 -12.16 10.94 -13.74
C LEU A 84 -13.11 11.32 -14.90
N PHE A 85 -12.97 10.68 -16.05
CA PHE A 85 -13.84 10.91 -17.20
C PHE A 85 -15.31 10.61 -16.89
N TYR A 86 -15.56 9.53 -16.14
CA TYR A 86 -16.90 9.19 -15.68
C TYR A 86 -17.44 10.23 -14.69
N GLN A 87 -16.63 10.69 -13.74
CA GLN A 87 -17.01 11.75 -12.80
C GLN A 87 -17.33 13.06 -13.51
N LEU A 88 -16.48 13.51 -14.44
CA LEU A 88 -16.70 14.72 -15.25
C LEU A 88 -17.94 14.62 -16.15
N SER A 89 -18.45 13.41 -16.40
CA SER A 89 -19.71 13.21 -17.11
C SER A 89 -20.93 13.40 -16.22
N GLN A 90 -20.78 13.29 -14.90
CA GLN A 90 -21.84 13.53 -13.92
C GLN A 90 -21.80 14.93 -13.34
N ASP A 91 -20.59 15.45 -13.11
CA ASP A 91 -20.34 16.78 -12.55
C ASP A 91 -19.12 17.41 -13.22
N ALA A 92 -19.37 18.38 -14.10
CA ALA A 92 -18.32 19.11 -14.83
C ALA A 92 -17.46 19.99 -13.91
N ASN A 93 -17.91 20.29 -12.70
CA ASN A 93 -17.21 21.13 -11.73
C ASN A 93 -16.49 20.30 -10.65
N SER A 94 -16.31 18.98 -10.87
CA SER A 94 -15.61 18.13 -9.92
C SER A 94 -14.17 18.65 -9.71
N PRO A 95 -13.76 18.96 -8.46
CA PRO A 95 -12.43 19.48 -8.15
C PRO A 95 -11.31 18.45 -8.29
N ASP A 96 -11.65 17.18 -8.60
CA ASP A 96 -10.71 16.06 -8.65
C ASP A 96 -10.00 15.92 -10.01
N ASN A 97 -10.16 16.89 -10.91
CA ASN A 97 -9.61 16.90 -12.27
C ASN A 97 -8.19 17.49 -12.36
N GLN A 98 -7.32 17.17 -11.40
CA GLN A 98 -6.00 17.80 -11.27
C GLN A 98 -4.84 16.83 -11.52
N LEU A 99 -3.83 17.30 -12.25
CA LEU A 99 -2.52 16.69 -12.40
C LEU A 99 -1.48 17.51 -11.63
N TYR A 100 -0.72 16.83 -10.78
CA TYR A 100 0.30 17.45 -9.96
C TYR A 100 1.68 17.13 -10.53
N PHE A 101 2.50 18.18 -10.67
CA PHE A 101 3.90 18.05 -11.00
C PHE A 101 4.72 18.35 -9.75
N PHE A 102 5.41 17.34 -9.26
CA PHE A 102 6.33 17.48 -8.13
C PHE A 102 7.77 17.59 -8.66
N PRO A 103 8.61 18.46 -8.07
CA PRO A 103 10.04 18.41 -8.26
C PRO A 103 10.58 17.00 -8.02
N TYR A 104 11.47 16.54 -8.91
CA TYR A 104 12.15 15.27 -8.73
C TYR A 104 13.28 15.44 -7.70
N TYR A 105 13.30 14.58 -6.68
CA TYR A 105 14.35 14.58 -5.66
C TYR A 105 15.40 13.53 -6.03
N THR A 106 16.55 13.98 -6.52
CA THR A 106 17.63 13.10 -7.00
C THR A 106 18.30 12.33 -5.87
N ASP A 107 18.34 12.93 -4.69
CA ASP A 107 19.13 12.46 -3.56
C ASP A 107 18.27 11.65 -2.59
N LEU A 108 17.11 11.16 -3.05
CA LEU A 108 16.20 10.36 -2.22
C LEU A 108 16.84 9.01 -1.90
N ASP A 109 17.31 8.87 -0.68
CA ASP A 109 17.61 7.55 -0.14
C ASP A 109 16.32 6.75 -0.01
N ARG A 110 16.14 5.77 -0.89
CA ARG A 110 14.90 5.00 -0.96
C ARG A 110 14.70 4.04 0.22
N LEU A 111 15.72 3.80 1.04
CA LEU A 111 15.55 3.06 2.30
C LEU A 111 14.96 3.93 3.41
N SER A 112 15.03 5.26 3.26
CA SER A 112 14.44 6.25 4.16
C SER A 112 12.96 6.53 3.88
N GLU A 113 12.30 5.70 3.04
CA GLU A 113 10.85 5.73 2.83
C GLU A 113 10.14 4.75 3.77
N TRP A 114 9.12 5.25 4.48
CA TRP A 114 8.35 4.53 5.47
C TRP A 114 6.86 4.66 5.20
N ARG A 115 6.09 3.63 5.52
CA ARG A 115 4.64 3.62 5.48
C ARG A 115 4.06 3.61 6.89
N CYS A 116 3.32 4.64 7.26
CA CYS A 116 2.59 4.73 8.52
C CYS A 116 1.12 4.33 8.32
N TYR A 117 0.63 3.49 9.23
CA TYR A 117 -0.75 3.01 9.28
C TYR A 117 -1.50 3.87 10.29
N VAL A 118 -2.43 4.70 9.80
CA VAL A 118 -3.29 5.54 10.63
C VAL A 118 -4.65 4.88 10.77
N LYS A 119 -5.06 4.58 12.00
CA LYS A 119 -6.36 4.01 12.34
C LYS A 119 -7.03 4.85 13.41
N GLU A 120 -8.25 5.30 13.14
CA GLU A 120 -9.06 6.11 14.06
C GLU A 120 -8.29 7.31 14.66
N GLY A 121 -7.50 7.97 13.81
CA GLY A 121 -6.73 9.17 14.14
C GLY A 121 -5.40 8.89 14.83
N ARG A 122 -4.94 7.63 14.87
CA ARG A 122 -3.70 7.23 15.55
C ARG A 122 -2.79 6.43 14.63
N ILE A 123 -1.48 6.67 14.71
CA ILE A 123 -0.50 5.81 14.04
C ILE A 123 -0.33 4.54 14.84
N VAL A 124 -0.83 3.43 14.31
CA VAL A 124 -0.81 2.11 14.96
C VAL A 124 0.40 1.27 14.52
N ALA A 125 0.89 1.50 13.30
CA ALA A 125 2.04 0.77 12.77
C ALA A 125 2.88 1.61 11.81
N ILE A 126 4.14 1.23 11.62
CA ILE A 126 5.08 1.79 10.63
C ILE A 126 5.85 0.64 9.97
N SER A 127 5.93 0.64 8.64
CA SER A 127 6.69 -0.33 7.84
C SER A 127 7.78 0.38 7.04
N GLN A 128 8.97 -0.21 6.93
CA GLN A 128 9.91 0.14 5.86
C GLN A 128 9.25 -0.09 4.49
N SER A 129 9.31 0.89 3.57
CA SER A 129 8.71 0.76 2.23
C SER A 129 9.44 -0.26 1.37
N ARG A 130 10.77 -0.27 1.45
CA ARG A 130 11.63 -1.22 0.73
C ARG A 130 11.86 -2.51 1.49
N PHE A 131 10.78 -3.24 1.77
CA PHE A 131 10.79 -4.50 2.51
C PHE A 131 11.60 -5.65 1.87
N TYR A 132 12.07 -5.46 0.64
CA TYR A 132 12.89 -6.44 -0.09
C TYR A 132 14.41 -6.17 0.03
N GLN A 133 14.79 -5.08 0.70
CA GLN A 133 16.17 -4.71 0.99
C GLN A 133 16.36 -4.60 2.51
N PRO A 134 17.47 -5.13 3.06
CA PRO A 134 17.87 -4.84 4.43
C PRO A 134 17.89 -3.33 4.67
N ASN A 135 17.47 -2.91 5.86
CA ASN A 135 17.57 -1.50 6.25
C ASN A 135 19.04 -1.11 6.47
N HIS A 136 19.28 0.19 6.67
CA HIS A 136 20.61 0.66 7.02
C HIS A 136 21.11 0.04 8.32
N GLY A 137 22.40 -0.30 8.34
CA GLY A 137 23.07 -0.68 9.59
C GLY A 137 23.12 0.49 10.57
N GLY A 138 23.06 0.19 11.87
CA GLY A 138 23.18 1.19 12.93
C GLY A 138 21.89 1.88 13.36
N ILE A 139 20.74 1.49 12.82
CA ILE A 139 19.44 1.96 13.30
C ILE A 139 19.19 1.39 14.71
N THR A 140 18.91 2.27 15.66
CA THR A 140 18.63 1.92 17.06
C THR A 140 17.15 2.09 17.41
N ASP A 141 16.71 1.46 18.50
CA ASP A 141 15.34 1.62 19.02
C ASP A 141 15.02 3.08 19.36
N GLU A 142 16.00 3.86 19.80
CA GLU A 142 15.83 5.29 20.06
C GLU A 142 15.48 6.06 18.78
N MET A 143 16.22 5.80 17.69
CA MET A 143 15.94 6.41 16.38
C MET A 143 14.55 6.04 15.86
N LEU A 144 14.15 4.78 16.02
CA LEU A 144 12.82 4.28 15.67
C LEU A 144 11.72 4.92 16.54
N GLY A 145 11.96 5.11 17.83
CA GLY A 145 11.07 5.83 18.73
C GLY A 145 10.88 7.30 18.33
N ARG A 146 11.96 7.95 17.87
CA ARG A 146 11.91 9.30 17.30
C ARG A 146 11.12 9.33 16.00
N LEU A 147 11.30 8.36 15.10
CA LEU A 147 10.53 8.23 13.86
C LEU A 147 9.02 8.17 14.16
N ALA A 148 8.60 7.30 15.08
CA ALA A 148 7.20 7.18 15.47
C ALA A 148 6.65 8.48 16.07
N THR A 149 7.44 9.15 16.92
CA THR A 149 7.05 10.42 17.54
C THR A 149 6.85 11.52 16.51
N GLN A 150 7.81 11.66 15.58
CA GLN A 150 7.72 12.65 14.51
C GLN A 150 6.59 12.35 13.52
N ALA A 151 6.37 11.07 13.17
CA ALA A 151 5.24 10.68 12.32
C ALA A 151 3.90 11.04 12.98
N ARG A 152 3.75 10.84 14.31
CA ARG A 152 2.55 11.27 15.04
C ARG A 152 2.40 12.78 15.04
N HIS A 153 3.50 13.53 15.19
CA HIS A 153 3.48 14.99 15.11
C HIS A 153 3.05 15.47 13.71
N LEU A 154 3.62 14.90 12.65
CA LEU A 154 3.20 15.12 11.27
C LEU A 154 1.70 14.87 11.12
N TRP A 155 1.21 13.70 11.57
CA TRP A 155 -0.22 13.38 11.52
C TRP A 155 -1.06 14.40 12.29
N SER A 156 -0.67 14.82 13.50
CA SER A 156 -1.42 15.81 14.28
C SER A 156 -1.56 17.17 13.59
N ARG A 157 -0.60 17.52 12.73
CA ARG A 157 -0.64 18.77 11.94
C ARG A 157 -1.58 18.67 10.75
N ILE A 158 -1.65 17.51 10.08
CA ILE A 158 -2.44 17.35 8.85
C ILE A 158 -3.85 16.81 9.09
N ALA A 159 -4.07 16.03 10.15
CA ALA A 159 -5.36 15.41 10.46
C ALA A 159 -6.55 16.40 10.55
N PRO A 160 -6.41 17.62 11.09
CA PRO A 160 -7.51 18.58 11.15
C PRO A 160 -8.09 18.97 9.78
N ASP A 161 -7.29 18.86 8.72
CA ASP A 161 -7.68 19.21 7.36
C ASP A 161 -8.30 18.03 6.59
N LEU A 162 -8.34 16.84 7.20
CA LEU A 162 -8.82 15.61 6.58
C LEU A 162 -10.19 15.23 7.13
N ASN A 163 -11.07 14.79 6.24
CA ASN A 163 -12.42 14.30 6.60
C ASN A 163 -12.46 12.80 6.89
N PHE A 164 -11.31 12.16 7.06
CA PHE A 164 -11.16 10.75 7.39
C PHE A 164 -10.16 10.58 8.53
N LYS A 165 -10.37 9.53 9.33
CA LYS A 165 -9.52 9.22 10.49
C LYS A 165 -8.59 8.03 10.25
N SER A 166 -8.81 7.29 9.17
CA SER A 166 -8.08 6.07 8.87
C SER A 166 -7.52 6.16 7.46
N CYS A 167 -6.20 6.04 7.34
CA CYS A 167 -5.47 6.17 6.08
C CYS A 167 -4.08 5.55 6.20
N ILE A 168 -3.37 5.57 5.08
CA ILE A 168 -1.97 5.17 4.98
C ILE A 168 -1.18 6.42 4.63
N LEU A 169 -0.10 6.69 5.34
CA LEU A 169 0.82 7.77 5.00
C LEU A 169 2.10 7.14 4.50
N ASP A 170 2.54 7.51 3.30
CA ASP A 170 3.92 7.26 2.90
C ASP A 170 4.73 8.51 3.26
N VAL A 171 5.83 8.31 3.97
CA VAL A 171 6.65 9.38 4.55
C VAL A 171 8.13 9.14 4.27
N TYR A 172 8.90 10.22 4.24
CA TYR A 172 10.35 10.22 4.14
C TYR A 172 10.97 10.59 5.49
N ALA A 173 11.97 9.83 5.92
CA ALA A 173 12.74 10.11 7.13
C ALA A 173 14.11 9.42 7.10
N GLU A 174 15.18 10.23 7.07
CA GLU A 174 16.57 9.76 7.15
C GLU A 174 16.94 9.42 8.60
N VAL A 175 16.46 8.28 9.11
CA VAL A 175 16.54 7.94 10.55
C VAL A 175 17.96 7.91 11.15
N LEU A 176 19.00 7.82 10.32
CA LEU A 176 20.39 7.88 10.74
C LEU A 176 20.90 9.31 11.03
N ASP A 177 20.25 10.33 10.47
CA ASP A 177 20.57 11.73 10.77
C ASP A 177 19.97 12.10 12.13
N SER A 178 20.78 12.56 13.08
CA SER A 178 20.27 12.96 14.38
C SER A 178 19.29 14.12 14.31
N GLU A 179 19.24 14.89 13.23
CA GLU A 179 18.34 16.03 13.04
C GLU A 179 17.24 15.77 11.99
N PHE A 180 17.00 14.51 11.62
CA PHE A 180 16.01 14.19 10.58
C PHE A 180 14.62 14.75 10.90
N GLU A 181 13.88 15.12 9.86
CA GLU A 181 12.46 15.45 9.92
C GLU A 181 11.61 14.44 9.13
N VAL A 182 10.44 14.05 9.66
CA VAL A 182 9.49 13.24 8.90
C VAL A 182 8.70 14.13 7.93
N LYS A 183 8.79 13.83 6.64
CA LYS A 183 8.08 14.56 5.56
C LYS A 183 7.06 13.66 4.87
N LEU A 184 5.90 14.21 4.53
CA LEU A 184 4.84 13.50 3.82
C LEU A 184 5.19 13.29 2.34
N ILE A 185 5.02 12.08 1.83
CA ILE A 185 5.13 11.77 0.39
C ILE A 185 3.73 11.63 -0.21
N GLU A 186 2.92 10.74 0.35
CA GLU A 186 1.60 10.40 -0.19
C GLU A 186 0.62 10.05 0.93
N ILE A 187 -0.67 10.36 0.73
CA ILE A 187 -1.77 9.85 1.55
C ILE A 187 -2.58 8.86 0.72
N ASN A 188 -2.68 7.65 1.25
CA ASN A 188 -3.25 6.47 0.64
C ASN A 188 -4.49 5.99 1.43
N PRO A 189 -5.48 5.36 0.78
CA PRO A 189 -6.70 4.89 1.45
C PRO A 189 -6.46 3.67 2.36
N TRP A 190 -7.19 3.57 3.46
CA TRP A 190 -7.06 2.47 4.43
C TRP A 190 -7.64 1.12 3.94
N GLY A 191 -6.93 0.02 4.21
CA GLY A 191 -7.45 -1.35 4.26
C GLY A 191 -7.19 -2.22 3.02
N ALA A 192 -7.34 -3.54 3.18
CA ALA A 192 -7.08 -4.55 2.14
C ALA A 192 -7.92 -4.43 0.86
N HIS A 193 -9.06 -3.77 0.95
CA HIS A 193 -9.96 -3.53 -0.17
C HIS A 193 -9.58 -2.28 -0.97
N SER A 194 -8.62 -1.49 -0.45
CA SER A 194 -8.08 -0.32 -1.10
C SER A 194 -6.89 -0.70 -2.00
N GLY A 195 -6.42 0.23 -2.82
CA GLY A 195 -5.24 0.04 -3.66
C GLY A 195 -3.91 0.06 -2.89
N SER A 196 -3.94 0.11 -1.56
CA SER A 196 -2.75 0.29 -0.72
C SER A 196 -2.15 -1.06 -0.29
N GLY A 197 -0.90 -1.29 -0.70
CA GLY A 197 -0.15 -2.48 -0.28
C GLY A 197 0.15 -2.48 1.22
N SER A 198 0.30 -3.65 1.82
CA SER A 198 0.53 -3.83 3.26
C SER A 198 2.00 -3.96 3.67
N LEU A 199 2.92 -4.05 2.69
CA LEU A 199 4.38 -4.12 2.93
C LEU A 199 4.74 -5.21 3.96
N LEU A 200 5.45 -4.87 5.04
CA LEU A 200 5.84 -5.81 6.11
C LEU A 200 4.69 -6.18 7.06
N PHE A 201 3.49 -5.69 6.82
CA PHE A 201 2.28 -6.12 7.50
C PHE A 201 1.39 -6.90 6.55
N HIS A 202 0.52 -7.72 7.10
CA HIS A 202 -0.54 -8.39 6.36
C HIS A 202 -1.89 -7.94 6.92
N TRP A 203 -2.77 -7.42 6.04
CA TRP A 203 -4.04 -6.82 6.46
C TRP A 203 -4.96 -7.75 7.27
N LEU A 204 -4.84 -9.08 7.08
CA LEU A 204 -5.67 -10.05 7.77
C LEU A 204 -5.00 -10.65 9.01
N ASP A 205 -3.69 -10.94 8.91
CA ASP A 205 -2.98 -11.63 9.98
C ASP A 205 -2.52 -10.67 11.08
N ASP A 206 -2.22 -9.42 10.71
CA ASP A 206 -1.88 -8.33 11.64
C ASP A 206 -3.09 -7.42 11.92
N ALA A 207 -4.31 -7.91 11.71
CA ALA A 207 -5.51 -7.10 11.90
C ALA A 207 -5.69 -6.60 13.34
N ASP A 208 -5.16 -7.32 14.34
CA ASP A 208 -5.12 -6.91 15.74
C ASP A 208 -4.11 -5.78 16.01
N ILE A 209 -3.04 -5.70 15.22
CA ILE A 209 -2.07 -4.60 15.24
C ILE A 209 -2.60 -3.38 14.48
N LEU A 210 -3.17 -3.61 13.29
CA LEU A 210 -3.63 -2.54 12.39
C LEU A 210 -5.01 -1.99 12.79
N ASP A 211 -5.85 -2.79 13.44
CA ASP A 211 -7.18 -2.42 13.94
C ASP A 211 -7.36 -2.88 15.40
N PRO A 212 -6.57 -2.31 16.34
CA PRO A 212 -6.59 -2.73 17.72
C PRO A 212 -7.93 -2.36 18.37
N ARG A 213 -8.61 -3.34 18.97
CA ARG A 213 -9.89 -3.12 19.69
C ARG A 213 -9.75 -2.15 20.86
N GLN A 214 -8.59 -2.18 21.51
CA GLN A 214 -8.24 -1.29 22.61
C GLN A 214 -6.85 -0.71 22.32
N PRO A 215 -6.77 0.50 21.75
CA PRO A 215 -5.49 1.11 21.48
C PRO A 215 -4.80 1.51 22.78
N ASP A 216 -3.64 0.91 23.05
CA ASP A 216 -2.76 1.17 24.19
C ASP A 216 -1.81 2.37 23.95
N GLY A 217 -1.83 2.92 22.73
CA GLY A 217 -0.97 4.02 22.32
C GLY A 217 0.39 3.58 21.77
N ALA A 218 0.65 2.27 21.72
CA ALA A 218 1.83 1.73 21.08
C ALA A 218 1.75 1.90 19.55
N THR A 219 2.93 2.02 18.93
CA THR A 219 3.08 1.96 17.48
C THR A 219 4.04 0.83 17.17
N VAL A 220 3.59 -0.15 16.40
CA VAL A 220 4.42 -1.29 15.99
C VAL A 220 5.23 -0.91 14.77
N ILE A 221 6.56 -1.04 14.83
CA ILE A 221 7.44 -0.74 13.70
C ILE A 221 8.03 -2.04 13.19
N ARG A 222 7.95 -2.28 11.87
CA ARG A 222 8.63 -3.38 11.18
C ARG A 222 9.61 -2.83 10.15
N LEU A 223 10.82 -3.40 10.17
CA LEU A 223 11.89 -3.16 9.22
C LEU A 223 12.59 -4.48 8.92
N VAL A 224 13.27 -4.56 7.78
CA VAL A 224 14.14 -5.68 7.47
C VAL A 224 15.46 -5.45 8.17
N GLU A 225 15.83 -6.34 9.08
CA GLU A 225 17.08 -6.22 9.84
C GLU A 225 18.30 -6.15 8.91
N CYS A 226 19.27 -5.34 9.28
CA CYS A 226 20.56 -5.32 8.61
C CYS A 226 21.30 -6.63 8.91
N GLY A 227 21.37 -7.54 7.94
CA GLY A 227 22.03 -8.82 8.08
C GLY A 227 22.58 -9.37 6.76
N GLU A 228 23.14 -10.58 6.81
CA GLU A 228 23.69 -11.26 5.62
C GLU A 228 22.62 -11.72 4.62
N ALA A 229 21.33 -11.55 4.96
CA ALA A 229 20.22 -11.93 4.11
C ALA A 229 20.31 -11.20 2.77
N LYS A 230 20.49 -11.97 1.69
CA LYS A 230 20.55 -11.44 0.34
C LYS A 230 19.24 -10.71 0.01
N ALA A 231 19.34 -9.44 -0.35
CA ALA A 231 18.22 -8.65 -0.84
C ALA A 231 17.45 -9.42 -1.92
N LEU A 232 16.13 -9.40 -1.82
CA LEU A 232 15.26 -9.97 -2.84
C LEU A 232 15.46 -9.15 -4.12
N THR A 233 15.57 -9.87 -5.24
CA THR A 233 15.42 -9.25 -6.55
C THR A 233 14.02 -8.66 -6.68
N ARG A 234 13.88 -7.69 -7.58
CA ARG A 234 12.60 -7.06 -7.85
C ARG A 234 11.53 -8.06 -8.29
N ASP A 235 11.93 -9.08 -9.05
CA ASP A 235 11.03 -10.11 -9.55
C ASP A 235 10.57 -11.05 -8.44
N GLU A 236 11.47 -11.44 -7.53
CA GLU A 236 11.10 -12.21 -6.33
C GLU A 236 10.12 -11.42 -5.45
N ALA A 237 10.40 -10.15 -5.18
CA ALA A 237 9.50 -9.27 -4.43
C ALA A 237 8.14 -9.10 -5.13
N PHE A 238 8.13 -9.05 -6.46
CA PHE A 238 6.91 -8.94 -7.24
C PHE A 238 6.09 -10.23 -7.25
N GLN A 239 6.75 -11.40 -7.26
CA GLN A 239 6.10 -12.71 -7.15
C GLN A 239 5.42 -12.88 -5.80
N ILE A 240 6.09 -12.50 -4.71
CA ILE A 240 5.51 -12.43 -3.36
C ILE A 240 4.20 -11.62 -3.40
N GLY A 241 4.23 -10.41 -3.95
CA GLY A 241 3.06 -9.52 -4.01
C GLY A 241 1.95 -9.91 -5.01
N ARG A 242 2.20 -10.82 -5.98
CA ARG A 242 1.19 -11.25 -6.99
C ARG A 242 0.73 -12.70 -6.86
N GLY A 243 1.46 -13.57 -6.16
CA GLY A 243 1.27 -15.03 -6.15
C GLY A 243 -0.03 -15.56 -5.51
N GLY A 244 -0.94 -14.69 -5.05
CA GLY A 244 -2.05 -15.08 -4.20
C GLY A 244 -1.71 -14.72 -2.77
N ILE A 245 -2.20 -13.55 -2.37
CA ILE A 245 -1.83 -12.68 -1.23
C ILE A 245 -1.85 -13.37 0.16
N ILE A 246 -2.15 -14.66 0.29
CA ILE A 246 -2.19 -15.35 1.60
C ILE A 246 -1.22 -16.53 1.68
N GLU A 247 -0.94 -17.23 0.58
CA GLU A 247 -0.21 -18.51 0.66
C GLU A 247 1.27 -18.39 0.30
N ASP A 248 1.65 -17.43 -0.53
CA ASP A 248 3.02 -17.35 -1.04
C ASP A 248 3.94 -16.43 -0.23
N GLU A 249 3.39 -15.37 0.37
CA GLU A 249 4.21 -14.41 1.13
C GLU A 249 4.81 -15.06 2.38
N LEU A 250 3.99 -15.77 3.17
CA LEU A 250 4.45 -16.48 4.36
C LEU A 250 5.37 -17.66 4.02
N ARG A 251 5.10 -18.38 2.94
CA ARG A 251 5.96 -19.48 2.47
C ARG A 251 7.34 -18.97 2.08
N CYS A 252 7.41 -17.90 1.27
CA CYS A 252 8.68 -17.33 0.82
C CYS A 252 9.50 -16.76 1.99
N LEU A 253 8.85 -16.13 2.96
CA LEU A 253 9.50 -15.65 4.18
C LEU A 253 10.03 -16.80 5.06
N ARG A 254 9.28 -17.91 5.18
CA ARG A 254 9.67 -19.13 5.90
C ARG A 254 10.84 -19.86 5.26
N GLU A 255 10.78 -20.11 3.95
CA GLU A 255 11.82 -20.82 3.20
C GLU A 255 13.18 -20.11 3.26
N ARG A 256 13.18 -18.82 3.59
CA ARG A 256 14.39 -17.99 3.64
C ARG A 256 14.80 -17.56 5.04
N GLY A 257 14.15 -18.08 6.09
CA GLY A 257 14.51 -17.80 7.49
C GLY A 257 14.23 -16.35 7.92
N LEU A 258 13.29 -15.67 7.26
CA LEU A 258 12.92 -14.27 7.51
C LEU A 258 11.62 -14.13 8.32
N GLU A 259 11.01 -15.24 8.77
CA GLU A 259 10.02 -15.21 9.84
C GLU A 259 10.73 -15.09 11.19
N TRP A 260 10.63 -13.93 11.83
CA TRP A 260 10.33 -13.92 13.26
C TRP A 260 8.82 -13.99 13.40
N VAL A 261 8.31 -15.21 13.50
CA VAL A 261 6.98 -15.48 14.07
C VAL A 261 7.21 -16.00 15.47
N LEU A 262 6.40 -15.47 16.40
CA LEU A 262 6.34 -15.92 17.80
C LEU A 262 6.53 -17.44 17.86
N GLU A 263 7.44 -17.88 18.72
CA GLU A 263 7.89 -19.27 18.96
C GLU A 263 6.86 -20.34 18.54
N ASP A 264 7.30 -21.47 17.98
CA ASP A 264 6.43 -22.54 17.43
C ASP A 264 5.18 -22.86 18.29
N ASP A 265 5.33 -22.82 19.62
CA ASP A 265 4.25 -23.01 20.59
C ASP A 265 3.17 -21.92 20.53
N ARG A 266 3.57 -20.66 20.33
CA ARG A 266 2.69 -19.48 20.16
C ARG A 266 2.03 -19.45 18.79
N HIS A 267 2.73 -19.91 17.74
CA HIS A 267 2.11 -20.09 16.42
C HIS A 267 1.06 -21.21 16.45
N ALA A 268 1.36 -22.33 17.13
CA ALA A 268 0.40 -23.41 17.36
C ALA A 268 -0.81 -22.94 18.20
N GLU A 269 -0.57 -22.14 19.24
CA GLU A 269 -1.61 -21.50 20.05
C GLU A 269 -2.49 -20.58 19.19
N PHE A 270 -1.88 -19.71 18.38
CA PHE A 270 -2.56 -18.79 17.47
C PHE A 270 -3.38 -19.51 16.39
N MET A 271 -2.85 -20.60 15.82
CA MET A 271 -3.56 -21.43 14.84
C MET A 271 -4.67 -22.27 15.47
N GLY A 272 -4.56 -22.56 16.77
CA GLY A 272 -5.58 -23.20 17.59
C GLY A 272 -6.65 -22.25 18.13
N LEU A 273 -6.49 -20.93 17.98
CA LEU A 273 -7.48 -19.97 18.46
C LEU A 273 -8.81 -20.16 17.72
N PRO A 274 -9.93 -20.20 18.47
CA PRO A 274 -11.22 -20.42 17.88
C PRO A 274 -11.67 -19.19 17.09
N VAL A 275 -12.11 -19.43 15.86
CA VAL A 275 -12.72 -18.47 14.95
C VAL A 275 -14.20 -18.83 14.84
N PRO A 276 -15.12 -17.85 14.94
CA PRO A 276 -16.53 -18.12 14.72
C PRO A 276 -16.77 -18.52 13.27
N ASP A 277 -17.22 -19.77 13.03
CA ASP A 277 -17.86 -20.12 11.77
C ASP A 277 -19.31 -19.64 11.82
N GLY A 278 -19.79 -19.04 10.75
CA GLY A 278 -21.08 -18.36 10.76
C GLY A 278 -22.30 -19.26 10.81
N GLN A 279 -22.17 -20.58 11.08
CA GLN A 279 -23.30 -21.50 10.93
C GLN A 279 -23.47 -22.57 12.03
N SER A 280 -22.45 -23.01 12.78
CA SER A 280 -22.69 -24.07 13.80
C SER A 280 -21.61 -24.32 14.87
N GLY A 281 -20.47 -23.62 14.90
CA GLY A 281 -19.49 -23.86 15.97
C GLY A 281 -18.22 -22.99 15.92
N LEU A 282 -17.39 -23.15 16.97
CA LEU A 282 -16.02 -22.63 16.98
C LEU A 282 -15.16 -23.54 16.10
N THR A 283 -14.54 -23.00 15.05
CA THR A 283 -13.54 -23.70 14.23
C THR A 283 -12.16 -23.14 14.54
N THR A 284 -11.06 -23.88 14.37
CA THR A 284 -9.72 -23.29 14.51
C THR A 284 -9.26 -22.66 13.20
N ARG A 285 -8.26 -21.78 13.24
CA ARG A 285 -7.65 -21.24 12.00
C ARG A 285 -7.02 -22.34 11.15
N LYS A 286 -6.49 -23.37 11.80
CA LYS A 286 -5.99 -24.59 11.14
C LYS A 286 -7.10 -25.31 10.37
N ASP A 287 -8.28 -25.50 10.98
CA ASP A 287 -9.41 -26.18 10.33
C ASP A 287 -9.95 -25.39 9.14
N GLY A 288 -10.04 -24.06 9.27
CA GLY A 288 -10.43 -23.18 8.16
C GLY A 288 -9.46 -23.24 6.98
N LEU A 289 -8.15 -23.35 7.26
CA LEU A 289 -7.12 -23.51 6.24
C LEU A 289 -7.15 -24.90 5.60
N GLU A 290 -7.41 -25.95 6.38
CA GLU A 290 -7.56 -27.33 5.87
C GLU A 290 -8.79 -27.50 4.98
N ILE A 291 -9.93 -26.89 5.34
CA ILE A 291 -11.14 -26.90 4.52
C ILE A 291 -10.90 -26.18 3.19
N PHE A 292 -10.19 -25.06 3.22
CA PHE A 292 -9.80 -24.32 2.02
C PHE A 292 -8.89 -25.17 1.11
N ARG A 293 -7.87 -25.83 1.68
CA ARG A 293 -6.95 -26.73 0.95
C ARG A 293 -7.69 -27.94 0.35
N LYS A 294 -8.59 -28.56 1.11
CA LYS A 294 -9.41 -29.68 0.62
C LYS A 294 -10.40 -29.27 -0.48
N GLY A 295 -10.74 -27.98 -0.57
CA GLY A 295 -11.55 -27.41 -1.64
C GLY A 295 -10.81 -27.20 -2.97
N LEU A 296 -9.48 -27.33 -3.00
CA LEU A 296 -8.66 -27.23 -4.22
C LEU A 296 -8.46 -28.60 -4.90
N ASP A 297 -8.51 -29.69 -4.14
CA ASP A 297 -8.28 -31.05 -4.64
C ASP A 297 -9.58 -31.80 -5.00
N GLY A 298 -10.74 -31.23 -4.69
CA GLY A 298 -12.06 -31.82 -4.96
C GLY A 298 -12.85 -31.00 -5.97
N ASP A 299 -13.29 -31.65 -7.05
CA ASP A 299 -14.23 -31.17 -8.07
C ASP A 299 -15.66 -30.97 -7.50
N VAL A 300 -15.76 -30.32 -6.33
CA VAL A 300 -17.02 -30.03 -5.65
C VAL A 300 -17.41 -28.60 -5.97
N MET A 301 -18.09 -28.46 -7.10
CA MET A 301 -19.16 -27.48 -7.36
C MET A 301 -18.96 -26.07 -6.78
N GLY A 302 -18.25 -25.22 -7.54
CA GLY A 302 -18.78 -23.91 -7.89
C GLY A 302 -18.81 -22.79 -6.83
N VAL A 303 -18.08 -22.89 -5.71
CA VAL A 303 -17.92 -21.73 -4.82
C VAL A 303 -16.87 -20.79 -5.43
N LYS A 304 -17.33 -19.83 -6.23
CA LYS A 304 -16.47 -18.75 -6.74
C LYS A 304 -15.78 -18.05 -5.56
N PRO A 305 -14.51 -17.62 -5.65
CA PRO A 305 -13.77 -16.95 -4.56
C PRO A 305 -14.53 -15.78 -3.90
N ARG A 306 -15.39 -15.09 -4.65
CA ARG A 306 -16.28 -14.01 -4.15
C ARG A 306 -17.38 -14.47 -3.18
N ASN A 307 -17.69 -15.76 -3.16
CA ASN A 307 -18.68 -16.39 -2.29
C ASN A 307 -18.04 -17.07 -1.07
N HIS A 308 -16.71 -16.97 -0.93
CA HIS A 308 -16.02 -17.51 0.24
C HIS A 308 -16.50 -16.78 1.51
N PRO A 309 -16.79 -17.47 2.63
CA PRO A 309 -17.35 -16.87 3.84
C PRO A 309 -16.54 -15.69 4.39
N ARG A 310 -15.20 -15.71 4.27
CA ARG A 310 -14.34 -14.54 4.60
C ARG A 310 -14.61 -13.32 3.71
N PHE A 311 -14.81 -13.53 2.41
CA PHE A 311 -15.12 -12.45 1.45
C PHE A 311 -16.52 -11.87 1.68
N LEU A 312 -17.49 -12.72 2.00
CA LEU A 312 -18.85 -12.31 2.37
C LEU A 312 -18.87 -11.53 3.69
N LYS A 313 -18.02 -11.91 4.65
CA LYS A 313 -17.85 -11.17 5.92
C LYS A 313 -17.23 -9.80 5.71
N LEU A 314 -16.19 -9.69 4.86
CA LEU A 314 -15.59 -8.42 4.44
C LEU A 314 -16.61 -7.52 3.72
N LYS A 315 -17.39 -8.11 2.80
CA LYS A 315 -18.47 -7.39 2.10
C LYS A 315 -19.54 -6.86 3.08
N ARG A 316 -19.99 -7.68 4.03
CA ARG A 316 -20.97 -7.27 5.06
C ARG A 316 -20.42 -6.20 5.99
N ALA A 317 -19.15 -6.30 6.40
CA ALA A 317 -18.51 -5.29 7.23
C ALA A 317 -18.33 -3.95 6.48
N TYR A 318 -18.06 -4.00 5.18
CA TYR A 318 -18.03 -2.82 4.31
C TYR A 318 -19.42 -2.19 4.15
N GLU A 319 -20.45 -3.01 3.92
CA GLU A 319 -21.85 -2.56 3.79
C GLU A 319 -22.41 -1.97 5.10
N ALA A 320 -21.93 -2.42 6.26
CA ALA A 320 -22.36 -1.92 7.57
C ALA A 320 -21.68 -0.61 8.01
N ASN A 321 -20.59 -0.20 7.34
CA ASN A 321 -19.84 1.03 7.65
C ASN A 321 -20.02 2.14 6.59
N ARG A 322 -20.99 1.98 5.68
CA ARG A 322 -21.54 3.06 4.85
C ARG A 322 -22.76 3.67 5.53
#